data_AF-W2TD54-F1
#
_entry.id   AF-W2TD54-F1
#
_cell.length_a   1.000
_cell.length_b   1.000
_cell.length_c   1.000
_cell.angle_alpha   90.00
_cell.angle_beta   90.00
_cell.angle_gamma   90.00
#
_symmetry.space_group_name_H-M   'P 1'
#
loop_
_entity.id
_entity.type
_entity.pdbx_description
1 polymer ?
#
loop_
_entity_poly.entity_id
_entity_poly.type
_entity_poly.pdbx_seq_one_letter_code
_entity_poly.pdbx_strand_id
1 'polypeptide(L)'
;MDLEKFYLEDHAFCKVIIGDFNAKVGPRRTPEELHIGTHGLQWNDQGERLSEFIMTTETIHGNSQFQKLSSLRWTWESPGGGYRNEVDHINVNKRFCLTDVAVAPKFYTGSDHRLLRGRFSFKWRAEKTAMFRGRNPRTIINWDLFAS
;
A
#
# COMPACT_ATOMS: atom_id res chain seq x y z
N MET A 1 -11.10 -11.88 -9.40
CA MET A 1 -10.02 -11.17 -10.12
C MET A 1 -8.70 -11.51 -9.45
N ASP A 2 -7.64 -11.75 -10.23
CA ASP A 2 -6.28 -11.99 -9.71
C ASP A 2 -5.48 -10.68 -9.76
N LEU A 3 -5.34 -10.03 -8.60
CA LEU A 3 -4.62 -8.76 -8.46
C LEU A 3 -3.13 -8.90 -8.82
N GLU A 4 -2.54 -10.06 -8.56
CA GLU A 4 -1.14 -10.34 -8.85
C GLU A 4 -0.90 -10.35 -10.35
N LYS A 5 -1.73 -11.11 -11.08
CA LYS A 5 -1.71 -11.12 -12.54
C LYS A 5 -1.87 -9.72 -13.12
N PHE A 6 -2.86 -8.95 -12.65
CA PHE A 6 -3.09 -7.59 -13.12
C PHE A 6 -1.87 -6.68 -12.90
N TYR A 7 -1.27 -6.76 -11.71
CA TYR A 7 -0.08 -5.98 -11.40
C TYR A 7 1.11 -6.38 -12.27
N LEU A 8 1.32 -7.68 -12.53
CA LEU A 8 2.44 -8.18 -13.32
C LEU A 8 2.30 -7.84 -14.82
N GLU A 9 1.07 -7.86 -15.35
CA GLU A 9 0.78 -7.51 -16.75
C GLU A 9 0.88 -6.00 -17.03
N ASP A 10 0.64 -5.15 -16.03
CA ASP A 10 0.79 -3.71 -16.19
C ASP A 10 2.27 -3.30 -16.36
N HIS A 11 2.54 -2.34 -17.24
CA HIS A 11 3.90 -1.87 -17.54
C HIS A 11 4.15 -0.43 -17.08
N ALA A 12 3.34 0.10 -16.16
CA ALA A 12 3.57 1.44 -15.65
C ALA A 12 4.91 1.55 -14.91
N PHE A 13 5.61 2.67 -15.16
CA PHE A 13 6.91 2.96 -14.55
C PHE A 13 6.83 3.06 -13.02
N CYS A 14 5.76 3.69 -12.51
CA CYS A 14 5.44 3.78 -11.09
C CYS A 14 4.04 3.23 -10.88
N LYS A 15 3.95 2.25 -9.97
CA LYS A 15 2.72 1.57 -9.58
C LYS A 15 2.50 1.81 -8.09
N VAL A 16 1.27 2.16 -7.75
CA VAL A 16 0.81 2.34 -6.39
C VAL A 16 -0.47 1.55 -6.25
N ILE A 17 -0.52 0.65 -5.27
CA ILE A 17 -1.70 -0.13 -4.93
C ILE A 17 -2.18 0.38 -3.57
N ILE A 18 -3.41 0.84 -3.51
CA ILE A 18 -4.01 1.41 -2.31
C ILE A 18 -5.39 0.78 -2.14
N GLY A 19 -5.73 0.41 -0.91
CA GLY A 19 -7.08 -0.03 -0.59
C GLY A 19 -7.20 -0.62 0.79
N ASP A 20 -8.42 -0.99 1.12
CA ASP A 20 -8.74 -1.84 2.26
C ASP A 20 -8.49 -3.29 1.87
N PHE A 21 -7.51 -3.92 2.53
CA PHE A 21 -7.20 -5.33 2.32
C PHE A 21 -7.75 -6.21 3.45
N ASN A 22 -8.38 -5.62 4.46
CA ASN A 22 -8.76 -6.29 5.71
C ASN A 22 -7.59 -7.08 6.35
N ALA A 23 -6.37 -6.60 6.12
CA ALA A 23 -5.13 -7.26 6.46
C ALA A 23 -4.42 -6.50 7.56
N LYS A 24 -3.86 -7.19 8.55
CA LYS A 24 -2.98 -6.59 9.56
C LYS A 24 -1.58 -7.08 9.27
N VAL A 25 -0.68 -6.16 8.95
CA VAL A 25 0.73 -6.44 8.69
C VAL A 25 1.55 -5.96 9.86
N GLY A 26 2.21 -6.90 10.53
CA GLY A 26 3.09 -6.61 11.65
C GLY A 26 4.51 -6.23 11.21
N PRO A 27 5.45 -6.14 12.16
CA PRO A 27 6.85 -5.95 11.84
C PRO A 27 7.38 -7.10 10.97
N ARG A 28 8.35 -6.79 10.11
CA ARG A 28 9.22 -7.74 9.43
C ARG A 28 9.66 -8.87 10.38
N ARG A 29 9.52 -10.11 9.94
CA ARG A 29 9.87 -11.31 10.70
C ARG A 29 11.24 -11.87 10.33
N THR A 30 11.62 -11.80 9.05
CA THR A 30 12.91 -12.33 8.58
C THR A 30 13.72 -11.30 7.78
N PRO A 31 15.05 -11.43 7.69
CA PRO A 31 15.88 -10.55 6.86
C PRO A 31 15.51 -10.55 5.38
N GLU A 32 14.94 -11.64 4.86
CA GLU A 32 14.57 -11.84 3.46
C GLU A 32 13.33 -11.02 3.07
N GLU A 33 12.46 -10.68 4.04
CA GLU A 33 11.28 -9.83 3.86
C GLU A 33 11.65 -8.34 3.74
N LEU A 34 12.58 -8.01 2.84
CA LEU A 34 13.14 -6.67 2.66
C LEU A 34 12.08 -5.60 2.31
N HIS A 35 10.95 -6.04 1.75
CA HIS A 35 9.84 -5.24 1.28
C HIS A 35 8.89 -4.78 2.40
N ILE A 36 8.90 -5.48 3.52
CA ILE A 36 8.12 -5.16 4.72
C ILE A 36 9.03 -4.45 5.71
N GLY A 37 8.56 -3.36 6.30
CA GLY A 37 9.30 -2.59 7.29
C GLY A 37 9.11 -3.12 8.71
N THR A 38 9.82 -2.54 9.66
CA THR A 38 9.85 -2.99 11.05
C THR A 38 8.81 -2.30 11.93
N HIS A 39 7.98 -1.42 11.37
CA HIS A 39 7.05 -0.58 12.14
C HIS A 39 5.58 -1.00 12.07
N GLY A 40 5.25 -2.15 11.47
CA GLY A 40 3.90 -2.71 11.53
C GLY A 40 3.46 -3.04 12.95
N LEU A 41 2.16 -3.28 13.17
CA LEU A 41 1.62 -3.51 14.53
C LEU A 41 1.39 -4.98 14.85
N GLN A 42 0.53 -5.65 14.08
CA GLN A 42 0.06 -6.99 14.37
C GLN A 42 -0.14 -7.74 13.05
N TRP A 43 -0.01 -9.06 13.12
CA TRP A 43 -0.27 -9.95 11.99
C TRP A 43 -1.64 -10.62 12.13
N ASN A 44 -2.32 -10.84 11.01
CA ASN A 44 -3.42 -11.79 10.87
C ASN A 44 -3.24 -12.60 9.57
N ASP A 45 -4.09 -13.59 9.34
CA ASP A 45 -3.99 -14.48 8.16
C ASP A 45 -4.09 -13.72 6.83
N GLN A 46 -4.90 -12.66 6.76
CA GLN A 46 -4.96 -11.80 5.57
C GLN A 46 -3.69 -10.96 5.40
N GLY A 47 -3.04 -10.59 6.50
CA GLY A 47 -1.71 -9.99 6.52
C GLY A 47 -0.67 -10.89 5.89
N GLU A 48 -0.71 -12.19 6.19
CA GLU A 48 0.17 -13.17 5.57
C GLU A 48 0.02 -13.19 4.05
N ARG A 49 -1.22 -13.29 3.57
CA ARG A 49 -1.53 -13.27 2.13
C ARG A 49 -1.10 -11.96 1.45
N LEU A 50 -1.30 -10.83 2.14
CA LEU A 50 -0.82 -9.54 1.64
C LEU A 50 0.72 -9.50 1.59
N SER A 51 1.41 -10.12 2.56
CA SER A 51 2.87 -10.20 2.56
C SER A 51 3.41 -11.05 1.40
N GLU A 52 2.78 -12.19 1.12
CA GLU A 52 3.11 -13.03 -0.04
C GLU A 52 2.96 -12.22 -1.33
N PHE A 53 1.83 -11.52 -1.49
CA PHE A 53 1.60 -10.62 -2.63
C PHE A 53 2.68 -9.54 -2.73
N ILE A 54 3.04 -8.88 -1.62
CA ILE A 54 4.08 -7.85 -1.59
C ILE A 54 5.42 -8.40 -2.07
N MET A 55 5.78 -9.61 -1.61
CA MET A 55 7.03 -10.28 -1.97
C MET A 55 7.04 -10.69 -3.44
N THR A 56 5.96 -11.31 -3.94
CA THR A 56 5.89 -11.75 -5.34
C THR A 56 5.88 -10.58 -6.32
N THR A 57 5.27 -9.46 -5.95
CA THR A 57 5.20 -8.26 -6.78
C THR A 57 6.40 -7.31 -6.61
N GLU A 58 7.33 -7.65 -5.72
CA GLU A 58 8.46 -6.81 -5.31
C GLU A 58 8.02 -5.37 -4.94
N THR A 59 6.81 -5.22 -4.40
CA THR A 59 6.31 -3.93 -3.92
C THR A 59 6.82 -3.67 -2.52
N ILE A 60 6.72 -2.42 -2.05
CA ILE A 60 7.13 -2.02 -0.71
C ILE A 60 5.88 -1.70 0.09
N HIS A 61 5.75 -2.31 1.27
CA HIS A 61 4.63 -2.06 2.17
C HIS A 61 4.83 -0.75 2.93
N GLY A 62 4.26 0.34 2.40
CA GLY A 62 4.51 1.71 2.84
C GLY A 62 4.21 1.95 4.33
N ASN A 63 3.07 1.47 4.83
CA ASN A 63 2.64 1.65 6.22
C ASN A 63 3.68 1.13 7.26
N SER A 64 4.40 0.06 6.92
CA SER A 64 5.42 -0.53 7.79
C SER A 64 6.80 0.14 7.69
N GLN A 65 7.05 0.95 6.66
CA GLN A 65 8.35 1.61 6.43
C GLN A 65 8.58 2.81 7.35
N PHE A 66 7.52 3.47 7.81
CA PHE A 66 7.61 4.72 8.56
C PHE A 66 7.13 4.52 9.99
N GLN A 67 7.97 4.89 10.96
CA GLN A 67 7.56 4.85 12.36
C GLN A 67 6.44 5.87 12.61
N LYS A 68 5.34 5.42 13.22
CA LYS A 68 4.20 6.23 13.63
C LYS A 68 3.78 5.82 15.02
N LEU A 69 3.20 6.76 15.78
CA LEU A 69 2.56 6.46 17.05
C LEU A 69 1.42 5.47 16.82
N SER A 70 1.36 4.41 17.62
CA SER A 70 0.34 3.34 17.49
C SER A 70 -1.09 3.88 17.53
N SER A 71 -1.36 4.88 18.38
CA SER A 71 -2.66 5.56 18.49
C SER A 71 -3.10 6.30 17.22
N LEU A 72 -2.17 6.62 16.32
CA LEU A 72 -2.41 7.32 15.06
C LEU A 72 -2.37 6.41 13.83
N ARG A 73 -2.09 5.11 13.97
CA ARG A 73 -1.94 4.17 12.84
C ARG A 73 -3.22 3.58 12.30
N TRP A 74 -4.23 3.35 13.15
CA TRP A 74 -5.43 2.61 12.77
C TRP A 74 -6.18 3.28 11.60
N THR A 75 -6.68 2.52 10.65
CA THR A 75 -7.42 3.08 9.52
C THR A 75 -8.90 2.77 9.61
N TRP A 76 -9.29 1.85 10.49
CA TRP A 76 -10.68 1.45 10.73
C TRP A 76 -10.99 1.31 12.22
N GLU A 77 -12.22 1.67 12.60
CA GLU A 77 -12.78 1.50 13.95
C GLU A 77 -14.05 0.64 13.91
N SER A 78 -14.19 -0.31 14.83
CA SER A 78 -15.38 -1.17 14.89
C SER A 78 -16.64 -0.38 15.25
N PRO A 79 -17.83 -0.84 14.86
CA PRO A 79 -19.09 -0.33 15.41
C PRO A 79 -19.04 -0.29 16.94
N GLY A 80 -19.34 0.87 17.53
CA GLY A 80 -19.27 1.08 18.99
C GLY A 80 -17.88 1.44 19.55
N GLY A 81 -16.84 1.54 18.71
CA GLY A 81 -15.53 2.11 19.10
C GLY A 81 -14.63 1.19 19.93
N GLY A 82 -14.99 -0.08 20.11
CA GLY A 82 -14.24 -1.02 20.95
C GLY A 82 -12.90 -1.48 20.36
N TYR A 83 -12.78 -1.51 19.03
CA TYR A 83 -11.59 -2.00 18.33
C TYR A 83 -11.13 -1.05 17.25
N ARG A 84 -9.81 -0.97 17.06
CA ARG A 84 -9.16 -0.15 16.04
C ARG A 84 -8.08 -0.95 15.35
N ASN A 85 -8.11 -0.98 14.02
CA ASN A 85 -7.19 -1.79 13.20
C ASN A 85 -6.58 -0.96 12.07
N GLU A 86 -5.37 -1.32 11.66
CA GLU A 86 -4.71 -0.82 10.45
C GLU A 86 -4.96 -1.84 9.34
N VAL A 87 -5.93 -1.57 8.47
CA VAL A 87 -6.42 -2.48 7.41
C VAL A 87 -6.34 -1.90 5.99
N ASP A 88 -6.23 -0.58 5.90
CA ASP A 88 -5.96 0.14 4.67
C ASP A 88 -4.46 0.30 4.49
N HIS A 89 -3.96 -0.02 3.29
CA HIS A 89 -2.52 -0.07 3.02
C HIS A 89 -2.16 0.64 1.72
N ILE A 90 -0.93 1.16 1.67
CA ILE A 90 -0.30 1.70 0.45
C ILE A 90 0.93 0.85 0.13
N ASN A 91 0.92 0.18 -1.02
CA ASN A 91 2.04 -0.57 -1.57
C ASN A 91 2.61 0.13 -2.81
N VAL A 92 3.93 0.21 -2.93
CA VAL A 92 4.61 0.93 -4.03
C VAL A 92 5.74 0.13 -4.64
N ASN A 93 5.90 0.16 -5.96
CA ASN A 93 7.00 -0.54 -6.63
C ASN A 93 8.32 0.26 -6.66
N LYS A 94 8.30 1.53 -6.24
CA LYS A 94 9.46 2.42 -6.19
C LYS A 94 9.65 2.98 -4.80
N ARG A 95 10.49 2.32 -4.00
CA ARG A 95 10.81 2.69 -2.61
C ARG A 95 11.15 4.17 -2.44
N PHE A 96 12.03 4.69 -3.28
CA PHE A 96 12.58 6.05 -3.13
C PHE A 96 11.60 7.17 -3.46
N CYS A 97 10.47 6.86 -4.12
CA CYS A 97 9.45 7.84 -4.42
C CYS A 97 8.51 8.07 -3.24
N LEU A 98 8.31 7.07 -2.36
CA LEU A 98 7.44 7.19 -1.20
C LEU A 98 8.23 7.72 0.01
N THR A 99 7.83 8.88 0.50
CA THR A 99 8.56 9.63 1.55
C THR A 99 7.82 9.69 2.89
N ASP A 100 6.55 9.31 2.91
CA ASP A 100 5.73 9.20 4.12
C ASP A 100 4.48 8.38 3.83
N VAL A 101 4.01 7.61 4.82
CA VAL A 101 2.65 7.06 4.88
C VAL A 101 2.11 7.33 6.26
N ALA A 102 0.98 8.03 6.34
CA ALA A 102 0.36 8.42 7.60
C ALA A 102 -1.15 8.55 7.46
N VAL A 103 -1.86 8.30 8.55
CA VAL A 103 -3.28 8.65 8.65
C VAL A 103 -3.43 10.16 8.84
N ALA A 104 -4.34 10.79 8.10
CA ALA A 104 -4.61 12.21 8.23
C ALA A 104 -5.23 12.52 9.60
N PRO A 105 -4.61 13.38 10.42
CA PRO A 105 -5.15 13.72 11.73
C PRO A 105 -6.39 14.61 11.58
N LYS A 106 -7.39 14.39 12.45
CA LYS A 106 -8.55 15.28 12.64
C LYS A 106 -9.34 15.56 11.36
N PHE A 107 -9.42 14.59 10.45
CA PHE A 107 -10.28 14.65 9.28
C PHE A 107 -11.44 13.66 9.46
N TYR A 108 -12.65 14.17 9.64
CA TYR A 108 -13.84 13.36 9.83
C TYR A 108 -14.49 13.08 8.46
N THR A 109 -14.49 11.80 8.07
CA THR A 109 -15.04 11.32 6.79
C THR A 109 -16.53 11.00 6.86
N GLY A 110 -17.10 10.91 8.07
CA GLY A 110 -18.42 10.30 8.28
C GLY A 110 -18.43 8.78 8.13
N SER A 111 -17.26 8.15 7.97
CA SER A 111 -17.04 6.70 7.92
C SER A 111 -16.31 6.23 9.18
N ASP A 112 -16.47 4.95 9.48
CA ASP A 112 -15.63 4.17 10.39
C ASP A 112 -14.15 4.07 9.94
N HIS A 113 -13.84 4.43 8.69
CA HIS A 113 -12.48 4.55 8.17
C HIS A 113 -11.90 5.96 8.29
N ARG A 114 -10.59 6.02 8.60
CA ARG A 114 -9.76 7.23 8.55
C ARG A 114 -8.99 7.30 7.26
N LEU A 115 -8.80 8.53 6.76
CA LEU A 115 -8.06 8.78 5.53
C LEU A 115 -6.57 8.43 5.67
N LEU A 116 -6.12 7.41 4.93
CA LEU A 116 -4.72 7.09 4.76
C LEU A 116 -4.09 7.94 3.66
N ARG A 117 -2.89 8.49 3.91
CA ARG A 117 -2.19 9.38 2.98
C ARG A 117 -0.76 8.90 2.73
N GLY A 118 -0.41 8.69 1.47
CA GLY A 118 0.97 8.57 1.01
C GLY A 118 1.52 9.91 0.50
N ARG A 119 2.78 10.23 0.81
CA ARG A 119 3.48 11.40 0.27
C ARG A 119 4.57 10.96 -0.69
N PHE A 120 4.48 11.43 -1.93
CA PHE A 120 5.41 11.05 -2.99
C PHE A 120 6.35 12.20 -3.36
N SER A 121 7.61 11.88 -3.67
CA SER A 121 8.61 12.80 -4.18
C SER A 121 9.26 12.20 -5.41
N PHE A 122 9.10 12.88 -6.54
CA PHE A 122 9.53 12.42 -7.86
C PHE A 122 10.66 13.32 -8.38
N LYS A 123 11.82 12.74 -8.73
CA LYS A 123 12.95 13.50 -9.32
C LYS A 123 12.81 13.50 -10.84
N TRP A 124 12.08 14.50 -11.34
CA TRP A 124 11.65 14.68 -12.74
C TRP A 124 12.66 14.32 -13.85
N ARG A 125 13.95 14.66 -13.72
CA ARG A 125 14.96 14.44 -14.79
C ARG A 125 15.35 12.97 -14.99
N ALA A 126 15.50 12.20 -13.91
CA ALA A 126 15.86 10.79 -14.00
C ALA A 126 14.65 9.94 -14.44
N GLU A 127 13.47 10.30 -13.94
CA GLU A 127 12.24 9.55 -14.17
C GLU A 127 11.69 9.75 -15.59
N LYS A 128 11.72 10.97 -16.17
CA LYS A 128 11.35 11.16 -17.58
C LYS A 128 12.16 10.26 -18.51
N THR A 129 13.48 10.23 -18.32
CA THR A 129 14.39 9.43 -19.16
C THR A 129 14.07 7.93 -19.08
N ALA A 130 13.67 7.44 -17.89
CA ALA A 130 13.24 6.06 -17.73
C ALA A 130 11.83 5.80 -18.30
N MET A 131 10.89 6.72 -18.12
CA MET A 131 9.53 6.63 -18.67
C MET A 131 9.50 6.61 -20.21
N PHE A 132 10.41 7.33 -20.88
CA PHE A 132 10.47 7.37 -22.34
C PHE A 132 11.17 6.15 -22.96
N ARG A 133 11.95 5.38 -22.20
CA ARG A 133 12.63 4.17 -22.69
C ARG A 133 11.72 2.95 -22.79
N GLY A 134 10.57 2.94 -22.12
CA GLY A 134 9.69 1.77 -21.97
C GLY A 134 8.26 1.95 -22.49
N ARG A 135 8.03 2.77 -23.52
CA ARG A 135 6.67 2.93 -24.07
C ARG A 135 6.18 1.60 -24.68
N ASN A 136 5.23 0.96 -24.01
CA ASN A 136 4.22 0.09 -24.61
C ASN A 136 2.84 0.77 -24.49
N PRO A 137 1.84 0.37 -25.31
CA PRO A 137 0.56 1.06 -25.41
C PRO A 137 -0.14 1.18 -24.05
N ARG A 138 -0.86 2.30 -23.84
CA ARG A 138 -1.67 2.52 -22.64
C ARG A 138 -2.65 1.35 -22.45
N THR A 139 -2.49 0.58 -21.38
CA THR A 139 -3.50 -0.37 -20.92
C THR A 139 -4.70 0.44 -20.40
N ILE A 140 -5.83 0.39 -21.11
CA ILE A 140 -7.10 0.94 -20.62
C ILE A 140 -7.72 -0.16 -19.75
N ILE A 141 -7.87 0.12 -18.45
CA ILE A 141 -8.51 -0.79 -17.51
C ILE A 141 -10.03 -0.70 -17.73
N ASN A 142 -10.67 -1.83 -18.01
CA ASN A 142 -12.13 -1.89 -18.04
C ASN A 142 -12.66 -1.97 -16.60
N TRP A 143 -13.40 -0.94 -16.19
CA TRP A 143 -13.99 -0.84 -14.86
C TRP A 143 -15.12 -1.85 -14.60
N ASP A 144 -15.73 -2.40 -15.65
CA ASP A 144 -16.80 -3.40 -15.54
C ASP A 144 -16.31 -4.73 -14.93
N LEU A 145 -14.98 -4.96 -14.89
CA LEU A 145 -14.39 -6.15 -14.27
C LEU A 145 -14.34 -6.08 -12.73
N PHE A 146 -14.64 -4.91 -12.14
CA PHE A 146 -14.55 -4.65 -10.69
C PHE A 146 -15.92 -4.41 -10.04
N ALA A 147 -16.98 -4.32 -10.84
CA ALA A 147 -18.35 -4.20 -10.36
C ALA A 147 -19.02 -5.59 -10.34
N SER A 148 -18.69 -6.39 -9.31
CA SER A 148 -19.39 -7.65 -9.01
C SER A 148 -19.55 -7.82 -7.51
#